data_AF-A0A803KQA1-F1
#
_entry.id   AF-A0A803KQA1-F1
#
_cell.length_a   1.000
_cell.length_b   1.000
_cell.length_c   1.000
_cell.angle_alpha   90.00
_cell.angle_beta   90.00
_cell.angle_gamma   90.00
#
_symmetry.space_group_name_H-M   'P 1'
#
loop_
_entity.id
_entity.type
_entity.pdbx_description
1 polymer ?
#
loop_
_entity_poly.entity_id
_entity_poly.type
_entity_poly.pdbx_seq_one_letter_code
_entity_poly.pdbx_strand_id
1 'polypeptide(L)'
;MKDMFAAGSDTTYTLIEWAITKLLRHPQVMKELQNEVRGVVRQKTMVPQDDLKEMKYLKAVIKEVLRLHPPPPLLVFREPSQDVKKIG
;
A
#
# COMPACT_ATOMS: atom_id res chain seq x y z
N MET A 1 -3.91 11.66 -20.32
CA MET A 1 -4.97 11.27 -19.36
C MET A 1 -5.06 9.76 -19.17
N LYS A 2 -4.96 8.95 -20.25
CA LYS A 2 -4.98 7.47 -20.16
C LYS A 2 -3.88 6.89 -19.25
N ASP A 3 -2.64 7.36 -19.39
CA ASP A 3 -1.50 6.79 -18.63
C ASP A 3 -1.66 7.00 -17.12
N MET A 4 -2.01 8.21 -16.69
CA MET A 4 -2.25 8.53 -15.27
C MET A 4 -3.40 7.70 -14.68
N PHE A 5 -4.50 7.55 -15.44
CA PHE A 5 -5.67 6.81 -14.98
C PHE A 5 -5.37 5.31 -14.85
N ALA A 6 -4.74 4.71 -15.87
CA ALA A 6 -4.37 3.31 -15.87
C ALA A 6 -3.34 3.00 -14.77
N ALA A 7 -2.26 3.78 -14.70
CA ALA A 7 -1.21 3.59 -13.71
C ALA A 7 -1.72 3.74 -12.27
N GLY A 8 -2.64 4.68 -12.01
CA GLY A 8 -3.24 4.87 -10.69
C GLY A 8 -4.27 3.79 -10.33
N SER A 9 -5.09 3.36 -11.30
CA SER A 9 -6.19 2.44 -11.04
C SER A 9 -5.71 1.01 -10.84
N ASP A 10 -4.93 0.46 -11.78
CA ASP A 10 -4.53 -0.95 -11.75
C ASP A 10 -3.62 -1.26 -10.55
N THR A 11 -2.69 -0.35 -10.23
CA THR A 11 -1.78 -0.52 -9.09
C THR A 11 -2.50 -0.43 -7.76
N THR A 12 -3.41 0.54 -7.59
CA THR A 12 -4.18 0.71 -6.35
C THR A 12 -5.16 -0.44 -6.13
N TYR A 13 -5.84 -0.89 -7.19
CA TYR A 13 -6.74 -2.06 -7.13
C TYR A 13 -5.98 -3.31 -6.65
N THR A 14 -4.84 -3.61 -7.29
CA THR A 14 -4.01 -4.77 -6.93
C THR A 14 -3.51 -4.69 -5.50
N LEU A 15 -3.09 -3.50 -5.04
CA LEU A 15 -2.67 -3.29 -3.65
C LEU A 15 -3.80 -3.58 -2.65
N ILE A 16 -5.01 -3.07 -2.91
CA ILE A 16 -6.17 -3.28 -2.03
C ILE A 16 -6.54 -4.76 -1.98
N GLU A 17 -6.55 -5.46 -3.12
CA GLU A 17 -6.81 -6.90 -3.21
C GLU A 17 -5.83 -7.69 -2.32
N TRP A 18 -4.53 -7.42 -2.44
CA TRP A 18 -3.52 -8.07 -1.60
C TRP A 18 -3.63 -7.70 -0.13
N ALA A 19 -3.92 -6.43 0.19
CA ALA A 19 -4.09 -5.98 1.55
C ALA A 19 -5.24 -6.72 2.24
N ILE A 20 -6.41 -6.79 1.60
CA ILE A 20 -7.56 -7.53 2.13
C ILE A 20 -7.23 -9.02 2.27
N THR A 21 -6.61 -9.62 1.24
CA THR A 21 -6.18 -11.03 1.28
C THR A 21 -5.23 -11.31 2.45
N LYS A 22 -4.24 -10.44 2.68
CA LYS A 22 -3.29 -10.61 3.79
C LYS A 22 -3.94 -10.43 5.15
N LEU A 23 -4.85 -9.47 5.29
CA LEU A 23 -5.58 -9.25 6.54
C LEU A 23 -6.54 -10.40 6.87
N LEU A 24 -7.26 -10.94 5.87
CA LEU A 24 -8.14 -12.10 6.05
C LEU A 24 -7.36 -13.36 6.47
N ARG A 25 -6.14 -13.54 5.95
CA ARG A 25 -5.27 -14.67 6.32
C ARG A 25 -4.57 -14.50 7.68
N HIS A 26 -4.51 -13.27 8.21
CA HIS A 26 -3.86 -12.96 9.49
C HIS A 26 -4.85 -12.20 10.41
N PRO A 27 -5.83 -12.90 11.01
CA PRO A 27 -6.90 -12.26 11.78
C PRO A 27 -6.41 -11.47 13.00
N GLN A 28 -5.24 -11.82 13.56
CA GLN A 28 -4.61 -11.06 14.65
C GLN A 28 -4.20 -9.66 14.20
N VAL A 29 -3.53 -9.56 13.04
CA VAL A 29 -3.13 -8.28 12.42
C VAL A 29 -4.36 -7.46 12.04
N MET A 30 -5.41 -8.09 11.47
CA MET A 30 -6.68 -7.42 11.20
C MET A 30 -7.30 -6.83 12.46
N LYS A 31 -7.33 -7.58 13.57
CA LYS A 31 -7.89 -7.11 14.83
C LYS A 31 -7.11 -5.92 15.38
N GLU A 32 -5.78 -5.97 15.35
CA GLU A 32 -4.91 -4.88 15.79
C GLU A 32 -5.12 -3.61 14.95
N LEU A 33 -5.18 -3.75 13.62
CA LEU A 33 -5.46 -2.64 12.72
C LEU A 33 -6.83 -2.02 12.97
N GLN A 34 -7.88 -2.83 13.13
CA GLN A 34 -9.21 -2.34 13.45
C GLN A 34 -9.25 -1.61 14.80
N ASN A 35 -8.48 -2.06 15.78
CA ASN A 35 -8.36 -1.39 17.08
C ASN A 35 -7.68 -0.02 16.95
N GLU A 36 -6.59 0.09 16.18
CA GLU A 36 -5.95 1.38 15.89
C GLU A 36 -6.96 2.34 15.24
N VAL A 37 -7.61 1.89 14.16
CA VAL A 37 -8.55 2.73 13.41
C VAL A 37 -9.72 3.18 14.29
N ARG A 38 -10.34 2.28 15.06
CA ARG A 38 -11.42 2.64 15.99
C ARG A 38 -10.95 3.56 17.10
N GLY A 39 -9.72 3.41 17.59
CA GLY A 39 -9.13 4.27 18.61
C GLY A 39 -8.89 5.71 18.14
N VAL A 40 -8.44 5.88 16.91
CA VAL A 40 -8.19 7.20 16.30
C VAL A 40 -9.50 7.88 15.90
N VAL A 41 -10.38 7.17 15.19
CA VAL A 41 -11.61 7.72 14.59
C VAL A 41 -12.72 7.93 15.64
N ARG A 42 -12.74 7.10 16.69
CA ARG A 42 -13.71 7.13 17.79
C ARG A 42 -15.16 7.05 17.29
N GLN A 43 -15.91 8.16 17.40
CA GLN A 43 -17.33 8.24 17.02
C GLN A 43 -17.56 8.91 15.67
N LYS A 44 -16.50 9.27 14.93
CA LYS A 44 -16.64 9.86 13.59
C LYS A 44 -17.12 8.80 12.60
N THR A 45 -18.04 9.17 11.73
CA THR A 45 -18.56 8.27 10.66
C THR A 45 -17.62 8.17 9.46
N MET A 46 -16.69 9.12 9.32
CA MET A 46 -15.70 9.18 8.25
C MET A 46 -14.33 9.50 8.84
N VAL A 47 -13.27 9.00 8.20
CA VAL A 47 -11.88 9.28 8.59
C VAL A 47 -11.41 10.58 7.92
N PRO A 48 -11.16 11.66 8.66
CA PRO A 48 -10.52 12.86 8.14
C PRO A 48 -9.08 12.55 7.69
N GLN A 49 -8.57 13.27 6.67
CA GLN A 49 -7.20 13.06 6.21
C GLN A 49 -6.14 13.34 7.29
N ASP A 50 -6.40 14.28 8.20
CA ASP A 50 -5.47 14.58 9.28
C ASP A 50 -5.34 13.42 10.27
N ASP A 51 -6.42 12.67 10.51
CA ASP A 51 -6.41 11.52 11.42
C ASP A 51 -5.59 10.35 10.84
N LEU A 52 -5.41 10.28 9.51
CA LEU A 52 -4.53 9.28 8.87
C LEU A 52 -3.07 9.44 9.29
N LYS A 53 -2.67 10.62 9.76
CA LYS A 53 -1.30 10.86 10.25
C LYS A 53 -1.01 9.98 11.47
N GLU A 54 -2.01 9.79 12.33
CA GLU A 54 -1.92 9.04 13.58
C GLU A 54 -2.06 7.51 13.41
N MET A 55 -2.53 7.04 12.25
CA MET A 55 -2.66 5.61 11.94
C MET A 55 -1.33 5.00 11.49
N LYS A 56 -0.42 4.76 12.45
CA LYS A 56 0.95 4.29 12.19
C LYS A 56 0.96 2.82 11.77
N TYR A 57 0.11 1.99 12.37
CA TYR A 57 -0.02 0.58 12.07
C TYR A 57 -0.67 0.37 10.70
N LEU A 58 -1.69 1.14 10.33
CA LEU A 58 -2.21 1.14 8.96
C LEU A 58 -1.11 1.39 7.92
N LYS A 59 -0.26 2.38 8.14
CA LYS A 59 0.89 2.66 7.25
C LYS A 59 1.88 1.50 7.22
N ALA A 60 2.12 0.85 8.35
CA ALA A 60 3.00 -0.32 8.42
C ALA A 60 2.42 -1.50 7.63
N VAL A 61 1.11 -1.77 7.75
CA VAL A 61 0.40 -2.80 6.99
C VAL A 61 0.52 -2.54 5.49
N ILE A 62 0.26 -1.30 5.03
CA ILE A 62 0.37 -0.95 3.61
C ILE A 62 1.81 -1.15 3.10
N LYS A 63 2.81 -0.70 3.88
CA LYS A 63 4.22 -0.90 3.54
C LYS A 63 4.61 -2.37 3.45
N GLU A 64 4.12 -3.20 4.36
CA GLU A 64 4.41 -4.63 4.37
C GLU A 64 3.73 -5.36 3.20
N VAL A 65 2.50 -4.98 2.86
CA VAL A 65 1.83 -5.50 1.68
C VAL A 65 2.61 -5.13 0.42
N LEU A 66 3.07 -3.88 0.28
CA LEU A 66 3.91 -3.45 -0.84
C LEU A 66 5.26 -4.15 -0.89
N ARG A 67 5.87 -4.45 0.27
CA ARG A 67 7.12 -5.23 0.37
C ARG A 67 6.95 -6.65 -0.17
N LEU A 68 5.80 -7.26 0.10
CA LEU A 68 5.48 -8.63 -0.30
C LEU A 68 4.92 -8.73 -1.72
N HIS A 69 4.12 -7.74 -2.15
CA HIS A 69 3.34 -7.73 -3.39
C HIS A 69 3.42 -6.36 -4.09
N PRO A 70 4.59 -5.95 -4.62
CA PRO A 70 4.71 -4.68 -5.32
C PRO A 70 4.04 -4.73 -6.71
N PRO A 71 3.09 -3.83 -7.03
CA PRO A 71 2.51 -3.74 -8.36
C PRO A 71 3.19 -2.63 -9.19
N PRO A 72 3.82 -2.93 -10.34
CA PRO A 72 4.18 -4.25 -10.90
C PRO A 72 5.49 -4.84 -10.30
N PRO A 73 5.65 -6.18 -10.24
CA PRO A 73 6.77 -6.81 -9.51
C PRO A 73 8.17 -6.50 -10.04
N LEU A 74 8.30 -6.23 -11.34
CA LEU A 74 9.57 -5.89 -12.00
C LEU A 74 9.71 -4.39 -12.29
N LEU A 75 8.80 -3.56 -11.74
CA LEU A 75 8.71 -2.13 -12.04
C LEU A 75 8.61 -1.88 -13.55
N VAL A 76 8.89 -0.65 -13.98
CA VAL A 76 9.00 -0.29 -15.39
C VAL A 76 10.43 -0.57 -15.86
N PHE A 77 10.58 -1.22 -17.00
CA PHE A 77 11.90 -1.48 -17.58
C PHE A 77 12.65 -0.17 -17.85
N ARG A 78 13.91 -0.14 -17.44
CA ARG A 78 14.80 1.01 -17.55
C ARG A 78 15.95 0.64 -18.48
N GLU A 79 16.31 1.56 -19.36
CA GLU A 79 17.51 1.48 -20.18
C GLU A 79 18.47 2.62 -19.81
N PRO A 80 19.79 2.38 -19.82
CA PRO A 80 20.76 3.43 -19.59
C PRO A 80 20.79 4.38 -20.80
N SER A 81 20.83 5.69 -20.56
CA SER A 81 20.94 6.67 -21.64
C SER A 81 22.34 6.78 -22.25
N GLN A 82 23.35 6.18 -21.60
CA GLN A 82 24.76 6.18 -21.98
C GLN A 82 25.42 4.87 -21.51
N ASP A 83 26.58 4.54 -22.06
CA ASP A 83 27.34 3.35 -21.63
C ASP A 83 27.75 3.45 -20.16
N VAL A 84 27.44 2.39 -19.40
CA VAL A 84 27.74 2.31 -17.97
C VAL A 84 28.49 1.02 -17.64
N LYS A 85 29.61 1.15 -16.93
CA LYS A 85 30.30 -0.01 -16.36
C LYS A 85 29.49 -0.53 -15.17
N LYS A 86 28.90 -1.71 -15.33
CA LYS A 86 28.22 -2.41 -14.23
C LYS A 86 29.25 -2.93 -13.25
N ILE A 87 28.90 -2.95 -11.96
CA ILE A 87 29.73 -3.55 -10.92
C ILE A 87 29.83 -5.04 -11.23
N GLY A 88 31.05 -5.47 -11.55
CA GLY A 88 31.48 -6.85 -11.73
C GLY A 88 32.82 -7.01 -11.03
#